data_AF-A0ABD2NXP3-F1
#
_entry.id   AF-A0ABD2NXP3-F1
#
_cell.length_a   1.000
_cell.length_b   1.000
_cell.length_c   1.000
_cell.angle_alpha   90.00
_cell.angle_beta   90.00
_cell.angle_gamma   90.00
#
_symmetry.space_group_name_H-M   'P 1'
#
loop_
_entity.id
_entity.type
_entity.pdbx_description
1 polymer ?
#
loop_
_entity_poly.entity_id
_entity_poly.type
_entity_poly.pdbx_seq_one_letter_code
_entity_poly.pdbx_strand_id
1 'polypeptide(L)'
;CIETWVASEYLPSEAVYTAEFVLKVDSLFDSLNRYSFSVPEGKPLKGVLKRDSPHIEYWSEMLLELRDWKLIDKRNNKDVTNQFHFIEGWLITIRSIICLWHRLEK
;
A
#
# COMPACT_ATOMS: atom_id res chain seq x y z
N CYS A 1 15.69 -1.77 11.00
CA CYS A 1 14.30 -1.37 10.73
C CYS A 1 13.51 -1.45 12.05
N ILE A 2 12.22 -1.07 12.08
CA ILE A 2 11.40 -1.08 13.32
C ILE A 2 11.42 -2.48 13.96
N GLU A 3 11.34 -3.51 13.15
CA GLU A 3 11.40 -4.93 13.53
C GLU A 3 12.72 -5.28 14.25
N THR A 4 13.84 -4.72 13.79
CA THR A 4 15.15 -4.91 14.46
C THR A 4 15.13 -4.30 15.87
N TRP A 5 14.48 -3.15 16.05
CA TRP A 5 14.44 -2.47 17.35
C TRP A 5 13.46 -3.16 18.30
N VAL A 6 12.39 -3.77 17.78
CA VAL A 6 11.52 -4.68 18.54
C VAL A 6 12.27 -5.93 18.96
N ALA A 7 13.01 -6.58 18.05
CA ALA A 7 13.78 -7.79 18.34
C ALA A 7 14.89 -7.56 19.37
N SER A 8 15.44 -6.34 19.43
CA SER A 8 16.43 -5.93 20.42
C SER A 8 15.83 -5.31 21.69
N GLU A 9 14.51 -5.42 21.90
CA GLU A 9 13.77 -4.93 23.08
C GLU A 9 13.86 -3.40 23.33
N TYR A 10 14.29 -2.62 22.33
CA TYR A 10 14.28 -1.16 22.40
C TYR A 10 12.90 -0.55 22.12
N LEU A 11 12.00 -1.31 21.49
CA LEU A 11 10.61 -0.93 21.22
C LEU A 11 9.65 -1.99 21.73
N PRO A 12 8.43 -1.61 22.13
CA PRO A 12 7.39 -2.57 22.49
C PRO A 12 7.03 -3.47 21.31
N SER A 13 6.62 -4.71 21.60
CA SER A 13 6.28 -5.72 20.58
C SER A 13 5.26 -5.24 19.55
N GLU A 14 4.33 -4.40 19.99
CA GLU A 14 3.25 -3.81 19.22
C GLU A 14 3.74 -2.84 18.15
N ALA A 15 4.99 -2.37 18.22
CA ALA A 15 5.59 -1.56 17.17
C ALA A 15 5.73 -2.35 15.85
N VAL A 16 5.68 -3.68 15.88
CA VAL A 16 5.66 -4.53 14.66
C VAL A 16 4.50 -4.16 13.74
N TYR A 17 3.31 -3.84 14.29
CA TYR A 17 2.15 -3.45 13.49
C TYR A 17 2.39 -2.14 12.74
N THR A 18 3.23 -1.24 13.29
CA THR A 18 3.63 -0.02 12.60
C THR A 18 4.59 -0.34 11.45
N ALA A 19 5.51 -1.28 11.66
CA ALA A 19 6.42 -1.74 10.62
C ALA A 19 5.66 -2.36 9.44
N GLU A 20 4.70 -3.25 9.73
CA GLU A 20 3.82 -3.86 8.74
C GLU A 20 3.02 -2.81 7.95
N PHE A 21 2.42 -1.84 8.65
CA PHE A 21 1.68 -0.75 8.01
C PHE A 21 2.57 0.10 7.10
N VAL A 22 3.75 0.52 7.59
CA VAL A 22 4.70 1.33 6.82
C VAL A 22 5.16 0.57 5.58
N LEU A 23 5.53 -0.71 5.72
CA LEU A 23 5.94 -1.55 4.59
C LEU A 23 4.84 -1.65 3.53
N LYS A 24 3.58 -1.76 3.97
CA LYS A 24 2.43 -1.84 3.07
C LYS A 24 2.18 -0.53 2.31
N VAL A 25 2.25 0.61 3.01
CA VAL A 25 2.12 1.94 2.37
C VAL A 25 3.28 2.20 1.41
N ASP A 26 4.52 1.87 1.79
CA ASP A 26 5.72 1.99 0.93
C ASP A 26 5.56 1.14 -0.34
N SER A 27 5.13 -0.11 -0.19
CA SER A 27 4.90 -1.03 -1.31
C SER A 27 3.78 -0.57 -2.22
N LEU A 28 2.67 -0.06 -1.67
CA LEU A 28 1.58 0.51 -2.45
C LEU A 28 2.06 1.72 -3.26
N PHE A 29 2.78 2.65 -2.62
CA PHE A 29 3.30 3.84 -3.29
C PHE A 29 4.30 3.48 -4.40
N ASP A 30 5.25 2.59 -4.12
CA ASP A 30 6.23 2.15 -5.11
C ASP A 30 5.57 1.43 -6.31
N SER A 31 4.51 0.64 -6.06
CA SER A 31 3.75 -0.03 -7.13
C SER A 31 3.08 0.93 -8.12
N LEU A 32 2.79 2.16 -7.69
CA LEU A 32 2.09 3.16 -8.50
C LEU A 32 3.02 4.23 -9.08
N ASN A 33 4.22 4.38 -8.53
CA ASN A 33 5.13 5.50 -8.84
C ASN A 33 6.47 5.07 -9.43
N ARG A 34 6.59 3.83 -9.92
CA ARG A 34 7.81 3.33 -10.56
C ARG A 34 7.73 3.41 -12.08
N TYR A 35 8.86 3.79 -12.68
CA TYR A 35 9.04 3.90 -14.14
C TYR A 35 10.16 2.98 -14.67
N SER A 36 10.83 2.23 -13.80
CA SER A 36 11.99 1.41 -14.18
C SER A 36 11.59 0.03 -14.69
N PHE A 37 12.20 -0.39 -15.80
CA PHE A 37 12.09 -1.77 -16.29
C PHE A 37 12.92 -2.75 -15.47
N SER A 38 13.94 -2.26 -14.74
CA SER A 38 14.71 -3.07 -13.81
C SER A 38 13.94 -3.26 -12.51
N VAL A 39 13.68 -4.51 -12.17
CA VAL A 39 13.00 -4.89 -10.92
C VAL A 39 14.08 -5.28 -9.92
N PRO A 40 14.20 -4.60 -8.77
CA PRO A 40 15.11 -5.03 -7.71
C PRO A 40 14.73 -6.42 -7.21
N GLU A 41 15.72 -7.23 -6.89
CA GLU A 41 15.51 -8.57 -6.34
C GLU A 41 14.64 -8.49 -5.07
N GLY A 42 13.64 -9.37 -4.97
CA GLY A 42 12.70 -9.41 -3.85
C GLY A 42 11.69 -8.26 -3.79
N LYS A 43 11.66 -7.33 -4.77
CA LYS A 43 10.69 -6.22 -4.81
C LYS A 43 9.93 -6.19 -6.14
N PRO A 44 9.05 -7.18 -6.41
CA PRO A 44 8.41 -7.32 -7.72
C PRO A 44 7.44 -6.18 -8.06
N LEU A 45 6.95 -5.46 -7.04
CA LEU A 45 6.14 -4.24 -7.18
C LEU A 45 6.98 -2.98 -7.44
N LYS A 46 8.32 -3.06 -7.47
CA LYS A 46 9.21 -1.92 -7.77
C LYS A 46 9.53 -1.76 -9.27
N GLY A 47 8.79 -2.44 -10.14
CA GLY A 47 8.94 -2.36 -11.59
C GLY A 47 7.82 -1.59 -12.26
N VAL A 48 7.89 -1.47 -13.58
CA VAL A 48 6.73 -1.07 -14.39
C VAL A 48 5.67 -2.17 -14.40
N LEU A 49 4.41 -1.75 -14.57
CA LEU A 49 3.29 -2.65 -14.87
C LEU A 49 3.55 -3.41 -16.18
N LYS A 50 3.39 -4.74 -16.15
CA LYS A 50 3.54 -5.65 -17.29
C LYS A 50 2.50 -6.76 -17.16
N ARG A 51 2.24 -7.49 -18.25
CA ARG A 51 1.23 -8.57 -18.30
C ARG A 51 1.43 -9.65 -17.22
N ASP A 52 2.68 -9.95 -16.91
CA ASP A 52 3.11 -10.99 -15.97
C ASP A 52 3.54 -10.43 -14.60
N SER A 53 3.38 -9.13 -14.37
CA SER A 53 3.77 -8.53 -13.09
C SER A 53 2.64 -8.66 -12.06
N PRO A 54 2.96 -8.78 -10.76
CA PRO A 54 1.95 -9.05 -9.73
C PRO A 54 1.11 -7.82 -9.35
N HIS A 55 1.20 -6.72 -10.11
CA HIS A 55 0.58 -5.44 -9.74
C HIS A 55 -0.94 -5.53 -9.70
N ILE A 56 -1.57 -6.15 -10.70
CA ILE A 56 -3.04 -6.25 -10.77
C ILE A 56 -3.60 -7.08 -9.61
N GLU A 57 -2.95 -8.20 -9.29
CA GLU A 57 -3.31 -9.05 -8.15
C GLU A 57 -3.14 -8.30 -6.82
N TYR A 58 -1.95 -7.73 -6.59
CA TYR A 58 -1.66 -6.90 -5.41
C TYR A 58 -2.65 -5.74 -5.24
N TRP A 59 -2.95 -5.02 -6.31
CA TRP A 59 -3.92 -3.92 -6.28
C TRP A 59 -5.34 -4.39 -5.98
N SER A 60 -5.74 -5.58 -6.45
CA SER A 60 -7.06 -6.15 -6.14
C SER A 60 -7.19 -6.46 -4.65
N GLU A 61 -6.14 -6.99 -4.03
CA GLU A 61 -6.07 -7.22 -2.58
C GLU A 61 -6.10 -5.89 -1.80
N MET A 62 -5.27 -4.91 -2.20
CA MET A 62 -5.23 -3.60 -1.57
C MET A 62 -6.57 -2.85 -1.68
N LEU A 63 -7.33 -3.02 -2.75
CA LEU A 63 -8.68 -2.44 -2.90
C LEU A 63 -9.70 -3.00 -1.89
N LEU A 64 -9.48 -4.20 -1.37
CA LEU A 64 -10.30 -4.76 -0.29
C LEU A 64 -9.85 -4.16 1.03
N GLU A 65 -8.55 -4.21 1.31
CA GLU A 65 -8.00 -3.77 2.59
C GLU A 65 -8.19 -2.27 2.85
N LEU A 66 -7.97 -1.42 1.84
CA LEU A 66 -8.11 0.04 1.96
C LEU A 66 -9.51 0.47 2.43
N ARG A 67 -10.55 -0.33 2.14
CA ARG A 67 -11.92 -0.02 2.58
C ARG A 67 -12.10 -0.15 4.08
N ASP A 68 -11.27 -0.97 4.71
CA ASP A 68 -11.33 -1.25 6.14
C ASP A 68 -10.39 -0.36 6.94
N TRP A 69 -9.55 0.44 6.28
CA TRP A 69 -8.66 1.38 6.94
C TRP A 69 -9.46 2.45 7.69
N LYS A 70 -8.97 2.81 8.88
CA LYS A 70 -9.56 3.84 9.72
C LYS A 70 -8.51 4.80 10.24
N LEU A 71 -8.88 6.07 10.30
CA LEU A 71 -8.12 7.09 10.99
C LEU A 71 -8.81 7.40 12.32
N ILE A 72 -8.14 7.11 13.43
CA ILE A 72 -8.67 7.33 14.77
C ILE A 72 -7.94 8.50 15.42
N ASP A 73 -8.69 9.52 15.86
CA ASP A 73 -8.14 10.61 16.66
C ASP A 73 -7.86 10.10 18.08
N LYS A 74 -6.57 9.98 18.42
CA LYS A 74 -6.14 9.48 19.73
C LYS A 74 -6.58 10.35 20.91
N ARG A 75 -6.95 11.62 20.71
CA ARG A 75 -7.35 12.53 21.80
C ARG A 75 -8.74 12.20 22.34
N ASN A 76 -9.64 11.75 21.48
CA ASN A 76 -11.06 11.52 21.80
C ASN A 76 -11.56 10.13 21.35
N ASN A 77 -10.68 9.30 20.79
CA ASN A 77 -10.95 7.97 20.25
C ASN A 77 -12.06 7.93 19.19
N LYS A 78 -12.28 9.05 18.47
CA LYS A 78 -13.27 9.13 17.39
C LYS A 78 -12.69 8.67 16.07
N ASP A 79 -13.51 7.97 15.31
CA ASP A 79 -13.26 7.70 13.91
C ASP A 79 -13.39 9.01 13.11
N VAL A 80 -12.28 9.45 12.54
CA VAL A 80 -12.15 10.66 11.73
C VAL A 80 -11.78 10.33 10.28
N THR A 81 -11.98 9.07 9.86
CA THR A 81 -11.64 8.58 8.51
C THR A 81 -12.28 9.44 7.43
N ASN A 82 -13.51 9.90 7.66
CA ASN A 82 -14.27 10.71 6.70
C ASN A 82 -13.92 12.21 6.71
N GLN A 83 -12.97 12.67 7.54
CA GLN A 83 -12.50 14.07 7.46
C GLN A 83 -11.72 14.35 6.17
N PHE A 84 -11.10 13.31 5.61
CA PHE A 84 -10.38 13.37 4.35
C PHE A 84 -10.85 12.23 3.46
N HIS A 85 -11.13 12.50 2.19
CA HIS A 85 -11.52 11.48 1.21
C HIS A 85 -10.31 10.67 0.69
N PHE A 86 -9.35 10.33 1.56
CA PHE A 86 -8.09 9.71 1.17
C PHE A 86 -8.28 8.25 0.72
N ILE A 87 -9.14 7.49 1.41
CA ILE A 87 -9.49 6.11 1.03
C ILE A 87 -10.10 6.12 -0.37
N GLU A 88 -11.08 7.00 -0.59
CA GLU A 88 -11.73 7.16 -1.90
C GLU A 88 -10.73 7.54 -2.99
N GLY A 89 -9.79 8.46 -2.71
CA GLY A 89 -8.72 8.83 -3.62
C GLY A 89 -7.84 7.65 -4.05
N TRP A 90 -7.43 6.80 -3.10
CA TRP A 90 -6.68 5.58 -3.41
C TRP A 90 -7.50 4.58 -4.21
N LEU A 91 -8.75 4.31 -3.81
CA LEU A 91 -9.63 3.38 -4.51
C LEU A 91 -9.87 3.81 -5.96
N ILE A 92 -10.12 5.09 -6.20
CA ILE A 92 -10.32 5.65 -7.55
C ILE A 92 -9.03 5.53 -8.37
N THR A 93 -7.88 5.89 -7.80
CA THR A 93 -6.58 5.85 -8.50
C THR A 93 -6.27 4.44 -8.98
N ILE A 94 -6.34 3.46 -8.07
CA ILE A 94 -6.03 2.06 -8.37
C ILE A 94 -7.00 1.50 -9.42
N ARG A 95 -8.32 1.70 -9.25
CA ARG A 95 -9.33 1.23 -10.22
C ARG A 95 -9.14 1.87 -11.59
N SER A 96 -8.77 3.14 -11.63
CA SER A 96 -8.55 3.86 -12.89
C SER A 96 -7.35 3.29 -13.63
N ILE A 97 -6.25 3.00 -12.94
CA ILE A 97 -5.06 2.39 -13.55
C ILE A 97 -5.36 0.99 -14.08
N ILE A 98 -6.05 0.14 -13.32
CA ILE A 98 -6.49 -1.19 -13.77
C ILE A 98 -7.34 -1.08 -15.05
N CYS A 99 -8.33 -0.19 -15.04
CA CYS A 99 -9.21 0.04 -16.20
C CYS A 99 -8.41 0.53 -17.43
N LEU A 100 -7.47 1.45 -17.22
CA LEU A 100 -6.63 1.99 -18.28
C LEU A 100 -5.73 0.89 -18.87
N TRP A 101 -5.12 0.06 -18.01
CA TRP A 101 -4.30 -1.07 -18.42
C TRP A 101 -5.07 -2.03 -19.32
N HIS A 102 -6.24 -2.51 -18.88
CA HIS A 102 -7.06 -3.43 -19.69
C HIS A 102 -7.53 -2.83 -21.03
N ARG A 103 -7.67 -1.50 -21.12
CA ARG A 103 -8.01 -0.82 -22.38
C ARG A 103 -6.82 -0.69 -23.33
N LEU A 104 -5.62 -0.58 -22.79
CA LEU A 104 -4.38 -0.38 -23.54
C LEU A 104 -3.66 -1.68 -23.88
N GLU A 105 -3.92 -2.77 -23.15
CA GLU A 105 -3.34 -4.10 -23.35
C GLU A 105 -3.91 -4.84 -24.59
N LYS A 106 -4.09 -4.12 -25.70
CA LYS A 106 -4.48 -4.67 -26.99
C LYS A 106 -3.31 -5.32 -27.71
#